data_AF-A0A1Q7BGP7-F1
#
_entry.id   AF-A0A1Q7BGP7-F1
#
_cell.length_a   1.000
_cell.length_b   1.000
_cell.length_c   1.000
_cell.angle_alpha   90.00
_cell.angle_beta   90.00
_cell.angle_gamma   90.00
#
_symmetry.space_group_name_H-M   'P 1'
#
loop_
_entity.id
_entity.type
_entity.pdbx_description
1 polymer ?
#
loop_
_entity_poly.entity_id
_entity_poly.type
_entity_poly.pdbx_seq_one_letter_code
_entity_poly.pdbx_strand_id
1 'polypeptide(L)'
;MKPMRHWAVLIPAERYAQERLVASDALPVDALPAPDVPPGAQVVLIADTVPPVVFGFGEALRDGRMRYTRRLFDAPLPVDGLALPADGLAAGPMPADVFAALAARAGPAEAVRTWLVGVDLPIEADTPAEAVRRYWAYVRDLGPRELPAYVAPIGDELAIQAYVLGEEAALDPEED
;
A
#
# COMPACT_ATOMS: atom_id res chain seq x y z
N MET A 1 -1.56 27.08 -18.07
CA MET A 1 -1.57 25.82 -17.30
C MET A 1 -1.63 24.69 -18.31
N LYS A 2 -0.64 23.77 -18.35
CA LYS A 2 -0.73 22.59 -19.23
C LYS A 2 -1.99 21.80 -18.84
N PRO A 3 -2.74 21.20 -19.78
CA PRO A 3 -3.90 20.40 -19.43
C PRO A 3 -3.43 19.24 -18.52
N MET A 4 -4.04 19.13 -17.33
CA MET A 4 -3.84 17.98 -16.45
C MET A 4 -4.33 16.74 -17.17
N ARG A 5 -3.45 15.75 -17.31
CA ARG A 5 -3.73 14.49 -17.99
C ARG A 5 -3.90 13.41 -16.93
N HIS A 6 -4.91 12.56 -17.12
CA HIS A 6 -5.13 11.39 -16.28
C HIS A 6 -4.54 10.17 -16.97
N TRP A 7 -4.00 9.24 -16.19
CA TRP A 7 -3.29 8.06 -16.69
C TRP A 7 -3.60 6.82 -15.86
N ALA A 8 -3.77 5.68 -16.52
CA ALA A 8 -3.80 4.36 -15.90
C ALA A 8 -2.41 3.74 -15.96
N VAL A 9 -1.95 3.17 -14.85
CA VAL A 9 -0.75 2.34 -14.81
C VAL A 9 -1.15 0.97 -14.29
N LEU A 10 -0.86 -0.06 -15.09
CA LEU A 10 -1.07 -1.46 -14.74
C LEU A 10 0.16 -1.97 -13.99
N ILE A 11 -0.09 -2.63 -12.86
CA ILE A 11 0.90 -3.13 -11.92
C ILE A 11 0.77 -4.65 -11.85
N PRO A 12 1.84 -5.42 -12.13
CA PRO A 12 1.81 -6.87 -11.96
C PRO A 12 1.33 -7.28 -10.56
N ALA A 13 0.55 -8.35 -10.48
CA ALA A 13 -0.02 -8.82 -9.22
C ALA A 13 1.05 -9.05 -8.13
N GLU A 14 2.23 -9.54 -8.51
CA GLU A 14 3.35 -9.78 -7.60
C GLU A 14 3.91 -8.47 -7.04
N ARG A 15 4.03 -7.43 -7.87
CA ARG A 15 4.48 -6.11 -7.42
C ARG A 15 3.43 -5.47 -6.52
N TYR A 16 2.15 -5.59 -6.86
CA TYR A 16 1.06 -5.13 -6.00
C TYR A 16 1.09 -5.82 -4.64
N ALA A 17 1.24 -7.14 -4.60
CA ALA A 17 1.39 -7.90 -3.37
C ALA A 17 2.60 -7.41 -2.55
N GLN A 18 3.74 -7.12 -3.18
CA GLN A 18 4.92 -6.58 -2.48
C GLN A 18 4.65 -5.19 -1.89
N GLU A 19 4.00 -4.28 -2.64
CA GLU A 19 3.68 -2.92 -2.16
C GLU A 19 2.69 -2.92 -0.98
N ARG A 20 1.80 -3.93 -0.90
CA ARG A 20 0.95 -4.12 0.28
C ARG A 20 1.76 -4.45 1.54
N LEU A 21 2.87 -5.19 1.38
CA LEU A 21 3.69 -5.64 2.51
C LEU A 21 4.69 -4.58 2.96
N VAL A 22 5.28 -3.85 2.01
CA VAL A 22 6.32 -2.86 2.29
C VAL A 22 5.95 -1.58 1.56
N ALA A 23 5.52 -0.59 2.33
CA ALA A 23 5.19 0.73 1.82
C ALA A 23 6.42 1.41 1.19
N SER A 24 6.39 1.64 -0.12
CA SER A 24 7.31 2.57 -0.78
C SER A 24 6.79 4.01 -0.64
N ASP A 25 7.66 4.99 -0.37
CA ASP A 25 7.26 6.41 -0.36
C ASP A 25 6.83 6.91 -1.75
N ALA A 26 7.44 6.37 -2.79
CA ALA A 26 7.12 6.64 -4.18
C ALA A 26 7.28 5.37 -5.02
N LEU A 27 6.35 5.15 -5.94
CA LEU A 27 6.36 3.99 -6.82
C LEU A 27 7.06 4.35 -8.15
N PRO A 28 8.12 3.64 -8.58
CA PRO A 28 8.65 3.82 -9.92
C PRO A 28 7.59 3.39 -10.95
N VAL A 29 7.18 4.31 -11.82
CA VAL A 29 6.17 4.03 -12.87
C VAL A 29 6.78 3.83 -14.25
N ASP A 30 8.03 4.27 -14.40
CA ASP A 30 8.93 4.06 -15.54
C ASP A 30 9.48 2.63 -15.66
N ALA A 31 9.50 1.88 -14.56
CA ALA A 31 9.93 0.48 -14.52
C ALA A 31 8.83 -0.52 -14.98
N LEU A 32 7.63 -0.03 -15.25
CA LEU A 32 6.48 -0.83 -15.69
C LEU A 32 6.31 -0.66 -17.21
N PRO A 33 5.74 -1.63 -17.94
CA PRO A 33 5.48 -1.50 -19.37
C PRO A 33 4.40 -0.45 -19.74
N ALA A 34 4.19 0.56 -18.89
CA ALA A 34 3.29 1.68 -19.15
C ALA A 34 3.98 2.74 -20.04
N PRO A 35 3.27 3.33 -21.01
CA PRO A 35 3.81 4.40 -21.85
C PRO A 35 4.21 5.63 -21.02
N ASP A 36 5.25 6.36 -21.46
CA ASP A 36 5.81 7.60 -20.84
C ASP A 36 4.75 8.46 -20.13
N VAL A 37 4.59 8.25 -18.82
CA VAL A 37 3.65 9.00 -18.01
C VAL A 37 4.17 10.43 -17.89
N PRO A 38 3.44 11.46 -18.37
CA PRO A 38 3.97 12.81 -18.33
C PRO A 38 4.06 13.32 -16.89
N PRO A 39 5.14 14.02 -16.50
CA PRO A 39 5.24 14.62 -15.17
C PRO A 39 4.06 15.56 -14.88
N GLY A 40 3.51 15.45 -13.67
CA GLY A 40 2.31 16.16 -13.23
C GLY A 40 0.99 15.52 -13.67
N ALA A 41 1.02 14.37 -14.36
CA ALA A 41 -0.18 13.59 -14.63
C ALA A 41 -0.77 13.05 -13.32
N GLN A 42 -2.10 13.00 -13.26
CA GLN A 42 -2.79 12.27 -12.21
C GLN A 42 -2.88 10.80 -12.61
N VAL A 43 -2.42 9.92 -11.73
CA VAL A 43 -2.25 8.50 -12.01
C VAL A 43 -3.22 7.68 -11.18
N VAL A 44 -3.85 6.69 -11.81
CA VAL A 44 -4.55 5.58 -11.17
C VAL A 44 -3.68 4.34 -11.29
N LEU A 45 -3.43 3.67 -10.17
CA LEU A 45 -2.72 2.39 -10.13
C LEU A 45 -3.72 1.25 -10.09
N ILE A 46 -3.54 0.30 -10.99
CA ILE A 46 -4.43 -0.85 -11.16
C ILE A 46 -3.59 -2.12 -11.06
N ALA A 47 -3.97 -3.03 -10.17
CA ALA A 47 -3.33 -4.33 -10.03
C ALA A 47 -3.86 -5.31 -11.08
N ASP A 48 -2.95 -6.03 -11.73
CA ASP A 48 -3.22 -7.09 -12.71
C ASP A 48 -3.64 -8.40 -12.02
N THR A 49 -4.63 -8.29 -11.13
CA THR A 49 -5.24 -9.42 -10.43
C THR A 49 -6.50 -9.89 -11.17
N VAL A 50 -7.05 -11.03 -10.77
CA VAL A 50 -8.35 -11.51 -11.27
C VAL A 50 -9.32 -11.61 -10.09
N PRO A 51 -10.31 -10.69 -9.96
CA PRO A 51 -10.55 -9.51 -10.81
C PRO A 51 -9.53 -8.38 -10.57
N PRO A 52 -9.33 -7.46 -11.53
CA PRO A 52 -8.41 -6.33 -11.38
C PRO A 52 -8.98 -5.30 -10.41
N VAL A 53 -8.09 -4.65 -9.66
CA VAL A 53 -8.47 -3.68 -8.62
C VAL A 53 -7.66 -2.38 -8.70
N VAL A 54 -8.31 -1.24 -8.45
CA VAL A 54 -7.63 0.02 -8.21
C VAL A 54 -7.18 0.07 -6.76
N PHE A 55 -5.87 0.22 -6.55
CA PHE A 55 -5.31 0.25 -5.20
C PHE A 55 -4.64 1.58 -4.83
N GLY A 56 -4.58 2.55 -5.75
CA GLY A 56 -3.96 3.82 -5.46
C GLY A 56 -4.20 4.91 -6.48
N PHE A 57 -4.06 6.15 -6.00
CA PHE A 57 -4.04 7.36 -6.80
C PHE A 57 -2.78 8.16 -6.49
N GLY A 58 -2.30 8.92 -7.46
CA GLY A 58 -1.13 9.76 -7.23
C GLY A 58 -0.84 10.75 -8.35
N GLU A 59 0.34 11.33 -8.26
CA GLU A 59 0.87 12.31 -9.21
C GLU A 59 2.23 11.84 -9.72
N ALA A 60 2.39 11.81 -11.04
CA ALA A 60 3.66 11.48 -11.68
C ALA A 60 4.69 12.59 -11.41
N LEU A 61 5.87 12.21 -10.94
CA LEU A 61 7.01 13.07 -10.68
C LEU A 61 7.90 13.18 -11.94
N ARG A 62 8.84 14.12 -11.93
CA ARG A 62 9.75 14.33 -13.06
C ARG A 62 10.82 13.26 -13.23
N ASP A 63 11.05 12.47 -12.20
CA ASP A 63 12.10 11.45 -12.11
C ASP A 63 11.58 10.04 -12.39
N GLY A 64 10.41 9.91 -13.05
CA GLY A 64 9.82 8.62 -13.40
C GLY A 64 9.08 7.92 -12.26
N ARG A 65 9.06 8.50 -11.06
CA ARG A 65 8.29 7.98 -9.93
C ARG A 65 6.91 8.61 -9.83
N MET A 66 6.05 8.02 -9.01
CA MET A 66 4.75 8.55 -8.65
C MET A 66 4.65 8.72 -7.14
N ARG A 67 4.11 9.85 -6.70
CA ARG A 67 3.78 10.13 -5.30
C ARG A 67 2.32 9.79 -5.05
N TYR A 68 2.06 8.97 -4.04
CA TYR A 68 0.69 8.65 -3.62
C TYR A 68 -0.04 9.90 -3.12
N THR A 69 -1.25 10.09 -3.61
CA THR A 69 -2.25 11.03 -3.04
C THR A 69 -3.37 10.26 -2.33
N ARG A 70 -3.56 8.98 -2.65
CA ARG A 70 -4.44 8.06 -1.93
C ARG A 70 -3.95 6.62 -2.05
N ARG A 71 -4.04 5.87 -0.96
CA ARG A 71 -3.76 4.43 -0.89
C ARG A 71 -5.05 3.70 -0.56
N LEU A 72 -5.27 2.56 -1.22
CA LEU A 72 -6.45 1.71 -1.07
C LEU A 72 -6.02 0.24 -0.94
N PHE A 73 -4.95 -0.01 -0.16
CA PHE A 73 -4.39 -1.35 -0.02
C PHE A 73 -5.30 -2.29 0.78
N ASP A 74 -6.04 -1.74 1.74
CA ASP A 74 -6.91 -2.50 2.66
C ASP A 74 -8.32 -2.69 2.09
N ALA A 75 -8.79 -1.75 1.27
CA ALA A 75 -10.07 -1.79 0.58
C ALA A 75 -9.93 -1.35 -0.89
N PRO A 76 -9.25 -2.15 -1.74
CA PRO A 76 -9.04 -1.80 -3.14
C PRO A 76 -10.36 -1.82 -3.90
N LEU A 77 -10.52 -0.90 -4.86
CA LEU A 77 -11.77 -0.79 -5.60
C LEU A 77 -11.81 -1.79 -6.76
N PRO A 78 -12.88 -2.59 -6.90
CA PRO A 78 -13.04 -3.41 -8.08
C PRO A 78 -13.21 -2.53 -9.32
N VAL A 79 -12.48 -2.90 -10.37
CA VAL A 79 -12.52 -2.22 -11.68
C VAL A 79 -13.80 -2.59 -12.47
N ASP A 80 -14.54 -3.62 -12.04
CA ASP A 80 -15.78 -4.05 -12.66
C ASP A 80 -16.75 -2.88 -12.92
N GLY A 81 -17.31 -2.84 -14.14
CA GLY A 81 -18.21 -1.77 -14.59
C GLY A 81 -17.52 -0.55 -15.19
N LEU A 82 -16.18 -0.52 -15.27
CA LEU A 82 -15.47 0.44 -16.12
C LEU A 82 -15.53 -0.01 -17.57
N ALA A 83 -15.89 0.90 -18.48
CA ALA A 83 -15.76 0.68 -19.92
C ALA A 83 -14.28 0.65 -20.30
N LEU A 84 -13.65 -0.50 -20.08
CA LEU A 84 -12.29 -0.77 -20.52
C LEU A 84 -12.30 -0.97 -22.05
N PRO A 85 -11.20 -0.66 -22.75
CA PRO A 85 -11.03 -1.06 -24.14
C PRO A 85 -11.28 -2.55 -24.33
N ALA A 86 -11.76 -2.96 -25.50
CA ALA A 86 -12.08 -4.36 -25.82
C ALA A 86 -10.90 -5.33 -25.62
N ASP A 87 -9.68 -4.79 -25.54
CA ASP A 87 -8.41 -5.51 -25.43
C ASP A 87 -7.98 -5.76 -23.96
N GLY A 88 -8.81 -5.38 -22.98
CA GLY A 88 -8.53 -5.51 -21.55
C GLY A 88 -8.05 -4.20 -20.91
N LEU A 89 -7.58 -4.29 -19.67
CA LEU A 89 -7.12 -3.13 -18.90
C LEU A 89 -5.77 -2.61 -19.42
N ALA A 90 -5.80 -1.70 -20.39
CA ALA A 90 -4.59 -1.11 -20.96
C ALA A 90 -4.04 0.03 -20.10
N ALA A 91 -2.73 0.02 -19.81
CA ALA A 91 -2.03 1.18 -19.28
C ALA A 91 -1.98 2.31 -20.32
N GLY A 92 -2.16 3.56 -19.90
CA GLY A 92 -2.18 4.69 -20.84
C GLY A 92 -3.07 5.88 -20.42
N PRO A 93 -3.31 6.83 -21.35
CA PRO A 93 -4.20 7.96 -21.11
C PRO A 93 -5.59 7.51 -20.67
N MET A 94 -6.12 8.15 -19.62
CA MET A 94 -7.45 7.88 -19.09
C MET A 94 -8.39 9.08 -19.35
N PRO A 95 -9.65 8.84 -19.76
CA PRO A 95 -10.67 9.87 -19.82
C PRO A 95 -10.90 10.53 -18.44
N ALA A 96 -11.12 11.85 -18.43
CA ALA A 96 -11.24 12.62 -17.19
C ALA A 96 -12.48 12.24 -16.36
N ASP A 97 -13.58 11.88 -17.03
CA ASP A 97 -14.82 11.40 -16.43
C ASP A 97 -14.64 10.04 -15.74
N VAL A 98 -13.89 9.13 -16.38
CA VAL A 98 -13.54 7.83 -15.80
C VAL A 98 -12.66 8.00 -14.55
N PHE A 99 -11.63 8.85 -14.63
CA PHE A 99 -10.79 9.17 -13.48
C PHE A 99 -11.61 9.78 -12.33
N ALA A 100 -12.50 10.73 -12.64
CA ALA A 100 -13.34 11.38 -11.65
C ALA A 100 -14.31 10.40 -10.97
N ALA A 101 -14.90 9.47 -11.73
CA ALA A 101 -15.78 8.44 -11.19
C ALA A 101 -15.03 7.49 -10.23
N LEU A 102 -13.81 7.07 -10.60
CA LEU A 102 -12.94 6.28 -9.74
C LEU A 102 -12.55 7.02 -8.47
N ALA A 103 -12.13 8.29 -8.59
CA ALA A 103 -11.75 9.13 -7.47
C ALA A 103 -12.93 9.38 -6.51
N ALA A 104 -14.15 9.52 -7.04
CA ALA A 104 -15.38 9.66 -6.26
C ALA A 104 -15.73 8.37 -5.50
N ARG A 105 -15.62 7.20 -6.15
CA ARG A 105 -15.81 5.90 -5.49
C ARG A 105 -14.79 5.67 -4.37
N ALA A 106 -13.57 6.14 -4.56
CA ALA A 106 -12.50 6.03 -3.57
C ALA A 106 -12.64 6.98 -2.36
N GLY A 107 -13.69 7.81 -2.31
CA GLY A 107 -13.94 8.72 -1.18
C GLY A 107 -12.93 9.87 -1.08
N PRO A 108 -12.75 10.51 0.07
CA PRO A 108 -11.55 11.31 0.39
C PRO A 108 -10.38 10.41 0.84
N ALA A 109 -9.14 10.92 0.81
CA ALA A 109 -8.06 10.22 1.50
C ALA A 109 -8.28 10.33 3.01
N GLU A 110 -8.04 9.25 3.76
CA GLU A 110 -8.11 9.32 5.21
C GLU A 110 -7.04 10.26 5.77
N ALA A 111 -7.36 10.88 6.90
CA ALA A 111 -6.41 11.75 7.59
C ALA A 111 -5.23 10.92 8.09
N VAL A 112 -4.01 11.38 7.79
CA VAL A 112 -2.78 10.77 8.30
C VAL A 112 -2.77 10.91 9.82
N ARG A 113 -2.53 9.79 10.50
CA ARG A 113 -2.45 9.69 11.96
C ARG A 113 -1.09 9.16 12.35
N THR A 114 -0.65 9.51 13.54
CA THR A 114 0.55 8.92 14.14
C THR A 114 0.15 7.67 14.91
N TRP A 115 0.86 6.58 14.67
CA TRP A 115 0.65 5.29 15.30
C TRP A 115 1.87 4.90 16.13
N LEU A 116 1.67 4.26 17.27
CA LEU A 116 2.69 3.50 17.97
C LEU A 116 2.72 2.10 17.36
N VAL A 117 3.90 1.68 16.90
CA VAL A 117 4.11 0.37 16.27
C VAL A 117 5.33 -0.26 16.92
N GLY A 118 5.16 -1.46 17.47
CA GLY A 118 6.23 -2.20 18.13
C GLY A 118 6.08 -3.70 17.96
N VAL A 119 7.17 -4.44 18.15
CA VAL A 119 7.14 -5.90 18.29
C VAL A 119 7.45 -6.19 19.76
N ASP A 120 6.53 -6.87 20.44
CA ASP A 120 6.73 -7.30 21.83
C ASP A 120 7.18 -8.76 21.84
N LEU A 121 8.39 -9.01 22.35
CA LEU A 121 8.99 -10.33 22.41
C LEU A 121 9.42 -10.63 23.86
N PRO A 122 8.93 -11.73 24.47
CA PRO A 122 9.44 -12.18 25.75
C PRO A 122 10.85 -12.76 25.57
N ILE A 123 11.86 -11.94 25.86
CA ILE A 123 13.28 -12.32 25.73
C ILE A 123 13.89 -12.62 27.09
N GLU A 124 14.27 -13.87 27.30
CA GLU A 124 15.11 -14.27 28.44
C GLU A 124 16.59 -13.97 28.15
N ALA A 125 17.27 -13.29 29.07
CA ALA A 125 18.69 -12.97 28.96
C ALA A 125 19.31 -12.60 30.32
N ASP A 126 20.62 -12.79 30.46
CA ASP A 126 21.35 -12.48 31.71
C ASP A 126 21.43 -10.98 32.02
N THR A 127 21.32 -10.13 30.98
CA THR A 127 21.38 -8.67 31.13
C THR A 127 20.43 -7.97 30.14
N PRO A 128 20.01 -6.73 30.44
CA PRO A 128 19.21 -5.94 29.50
C PRO A 128 19.89 -5.74 28.13
N ALA A 129 21.20 -5.55 28.10
CA ALA A 129 21.95 -5.39 26.85
C ALA A 129 21.97 -6.69 26.03
N GLU A 130 21.98 -7.85 26.69
CA GLU A 130 21.87 -9.14 26.01
C GLU A 130 20.46 -9.39 25.48
N ALA A 131 19.41 -8.99 26.23
CA ALA A 131 18.04 -9.02 25.74
C ALA A 131 17.88 -8.22 24.44
N VAL A 132 18.47 -7.01 24.36
CA VAL A 132 18.44 -6.19 23.14
C VAL A 132 19.18 -6.85 21.97
N ARG A 133 20.33 -7.49 22.22
CA ARG A 133 21.06 -8.22 21.17
C ARG A 133 20.24 -9.38 20.63
N ARG A 134 19.56 -10.13 21.51
CA ARG A 134 18.67 -11.24 21.13
C ARG A 134 17.43 -10.75 20.40
N TYR A 135 16.80 -9.67 20.85
CA TYR A 135 15.69 -9.01 20.15
C TYR A 135 16.04 -8.74 18.68
N TRP A 136 17.18 -8.11 18.41
CA TRP A 136 17.60 -7.84 17.03
C TRP A 136 17.93 -9.10 16.23
N ALA A 137 18.39 -10.16 16.89
CA ALA A 137 18.56 -11.46 16.24
C ALA A 137 17.20 -12.04 15.82
N TYR A 138 16.18 -12.04 16.70
CA TYR A 138 14.83 -12.50 16.36
C TYR A 138 14.18 -11.68 15.25
N VAL A 139 14.27 -10.36 15.31
CA VAL A 139 13.73 -9.47 14.27
C VAL A 139 14.34 -9.79 12.90
N ARG A 140 15.65 -10.05 12.87
CA ARG A 140 16.34 -10.41 11.63
C ARG A 140 15.96 -11.82 11.14
N ASP A 141 15.84 -12.78 12.04
CA ASP A 141 15.72 -14.20 11.68
C ASP A 141 14.28 -14.59 11.32
N LEU A 142 13.27 -14.02 11.98
CA LEU A 142 11.84 -14.28 11.74
C LEU A 142 11.22 -13.28 10.73
N GLY A 143 11.55 -11.99 10.89
CA GLY A 143 11.09 -10.93 10.00
C GLY A 143 9.56 -10.69 10.00
N PRO A 144 9.06 -9.85 9.09
CA PRO A 144 7.68 -9.35 9.11
C PRO A 144 6.61 -10.40 8.75
N ARG A 145 7.01 -11.57 8.25
CA ARG A 145 6.08 -12.66 7.91
C ARG A 145 5.66 -13.49 9.12
N GLU A 146 6.46 -13.46 10.17
CA GLU A 146 6.30 -14.31 11.36
C GLU A 146 6.10 -13.47 12.63
N LEU A 147 6.65 -12.25 12.68
CA LEU A 147 6.55 -11.38 13.85
C LEU A 147 5.27 -10.52 13.81
N PRO A 148 4.42 -10.58 14.85
CA PRO A 148 3.31 -9.65 14.97
C PRO A 148 3.81 -8.25 15.34
N ALA A 149 3.28 -7.24 14.65
CA ALA A 149 3.42 -5.84 15.03
C ALA A 149 2.17 -5.43 15.82
N TYR A 150 2.38 -4.94 17.05
CA TYR A 150 1.34 -4.36 17.87
C TYR A 150 1.20 -2.88 17.53
N VAL A 151 -0.01 -2.49 17.15
CA VAL A 151 -0.34 -1.16 16.64
C VAL A 151 -1.38 -0.53 17.55
N ALA A 152 -1.14 0.72 17.96
CA ALA A 152 -2.12 1.54 18.66
C ALA A 152 -2.05 3.00 18.18
N PRO A 153 -3.18 3.73 18.13
CA PRO A 153 -3.16 5.16 17.86
C PRO A 153 -2.49 5.93 19.00
N ILE A 154 -1.71 6.96 18.67
CA ILE A 154 -1.13 7.82 19.71
C ILE A 154 -2.26 8.53 20.49
N GLY A 155 -2.22 8.47 21.82
CA GLY A 155 -3.26 9.01 22.69
C GLY A 155 -4.45 8.08 22.96
N ASP A 156 -4.43 6.86 22.43
CA ASP A 156 -5.34 5.77 22.80
C ASP A 156 -4.59 4.43 22.76
N GLU A 157 -3.58 4.32 23.63
CA GLU A 157 -2.66 3.18 23.68
C GLU A 157 -3.29 1.89 24.22
N LEU A 158 -4.55 1.92 24.66
CA LEU A 158 -5.29 0.72 25.08
C LEU A 158 -5.99 0.02 23.91
N ALA A 159 -6.16 0.71 22.77
CA ALA A 159 -6.71 0.15 21.54
C ALA A 159 -5.64 -0.62 20.73
N ILE A 160 -4.85 -1.46 21.42
CA ILE A 160 -3.79 -2.26 20.77
C ILE A 160 -4.43 -3.36 19.93
N GLN A 161 -3.93 -3.50 18.71
CA GLN A 161 -4.25 -4.59 17.79
C GLN A 161 -2.97 -5.20 17.23
N ALA A 162 -2.92 -6.51 17.09
CA ALA A 162 -1.81 -7.20 16.42
C ALA A 162 -2.05 -7.28 14.92
N TYR A 163 -0.98 -7.11 14.15
CA TYR A 163 -0.96 -7.28 12.70
C TYR A 163 0.21 -8.14 12.26
N VAL A 164 -0.03 -9.05 11.32
CA VAL A 164 1.02 -9.78 10.58
C VAL A 164 0.86 -9.42 9.10
N LEU A 165 1.91 -8.86 8.49
CA LEU A 165 1.91 -8.42 7.09
C LEU A 165 0.73 -7.48 6.71
N GLY A 166 0.20 -6.73 7.68
CA GLY A 166 -0.91 -5.79 7.49
C GLY A 166 -2.30 -6.38 7.69
N GLU A 167 -2.41 -7.69 7.96
CA GLU A 167 -3.68 -8.34 8.31
C GLU A 167 -3.81 -8.44 9.83
N GLU A 168 -5.02 -8.23 10.36
CA GLU A 168 -5.29 -8.36 11.80
C GLU A 168 -5.03 -9.80 12.26
N ALA A 169 -4.34 -9.93 13.38
CA ALA A 169 -4.07 -11.20 14.05
C ALA A 169 -4.67 -11.18 15.46
N ALA A 170 -5.09 -12.35 15.96
CA ALA A 170 -5.50 -12.49 17.35
C ALA A 170 -4.38 -12.05 18.30
N LEU A 171 -4.74 -11.34 19.37
CA LEU A 171 -3.79 -10.94 20.41
C LEU A 171 -3.36 -12.14 21.28
N ASP A 172 -4.25 -13.11 21.43
CA ASP A 172 -3.98 -14.39 22.07
C ASP A 172 -4.08 -15.51 21.01
N PRO A 173 -2.97 -16.16 20.63
CA PRO A 173 -2.99 -17.26 19.67
C PRO A 173 -3.69 -18.52 20.20
N GLU A 174 -4.05 -18.59 21.49
CA GLU A 174 -4.85 -19.68 22.06
C GLU A 174 -6.37 -19.45 21.98
N GLU A 175 -6.83 -18.28 21.54
CA GLU A 175 -8.26 -17.94 21.41
C GLU A 175 -8.90 -18.38 20.06
N ASP A 176 -8.14 -19.03 19.17
CA ASP A 176 -8.60 -19.55 17.85
C ASP A 176 -8.93 -21.06 17.82
#